data_AF-A0A812MPN6-F1
#
_entry.id   AF-A0A812MPN6-F1
#
_cell.length_a   1.000
_cell.length_b   1.000
_cell.length_c   1.000
_cell.angle_alpha   90.00
_cell.angle_beta   90.00
_cell.angle_gamma   90.00
#
_symmetry.space_group_name_H-M   'P 1'
#
loop_
_entity.id
_entity.type
_entity.pdbx_description
1 polymer ?
#
loop_
_entity_poly.entity_id
_entity_poly.type
_entity_poly.pdbx_seq_one_letter_code
_entity_poly.pdbx_strand_id
1 'polypeptide(L)'
;EVRHPRSLNFATERQVVVLREVHGCAWEDIRSRVRNLRGERPSLSLLKRVYKGFSQAKGRRPYKYQNCGRRPVKATKAVQKFLVQRLLALRMHCVCTSGTLQRELLAKRGVQLDESAIRKALRRQGYFWLPKAQKRKYSAERRQERLRFARSVVQLSRARLREKLSFSMDGVLLSLPLECAFHKARKFTAEEWCRVVQTGKLQAAITALQPVRRHGPWKVLCDNEAFLHTAASRHAMAAENITLWPVPASSPDLNPVEKFWAWLRRRLRHLDREDLRRKRPPIGMLAFKARVRAVLASQRAQRVASHIAAGFKKTCKEVVAKKGGMARS
;
A
#
# COMPACT_ATOMS: atom_id res chain seq x y z
N GLU A 1 -2.15 29.70 18.11
CA GLU A 1 -0.98 30.28 18.80
C GLU A 1 -1.28 30.26 20.30
N VAL A 2 -0.44 29.64 21.13
CA VAL A 2 -0.72 29.53 22.58
C VAL A 2 -0.23 30.81 23.25
N ARG A 3 -1.15 31.69 23.66
CA ARG A 3 -0.86 32.92 24.40
C ARG A 3 -1.02 32.68 25.90
N HIS A 4 -0.23 33.39 26.70
CA HIS A 4 -0.35 33.32 28.15
C HIS A 4 -1.77 33.79 28.58
N PRO A 5 -2.47 33.11 29.50
CA PRO A 5 -3.85 33.45 29.88
C PRO A 5 -4.05 34.87 30.41
N ARG A 6 -3.01 35.47 31.00
CA ARG A 6 -3.05 36.89 31.44
C ARG A 6 -2.81 37.91 30.32
N SER A 7 -2.56 37.46 29.09
CA SER A 7 -2.33 38.34 27.93
C SER A 7 -3.65 38.76 27.27
N LEU A 8 -3.60 39.75 26.38
CA LEU A 8 -4.74 40.13 25.54
C LEU A 8 -4.79 39.24 24.29
N ASN A 9 -5.97 39.08 23.69
CA ASN A 9 -6.11 38.52 22.35
C ASN A 9 -5.85 39.61 21.28
N PHE A 10 -5.74 39.23 20.00
CA PHE A 10 -5.43 40.20 18.93
C PHE A 10 -6.48 41.32 18.77
N ALA A 11 -7.77 40.99 18.85
CA ALA A 11 -8.84 41.97 18.72
C ALA A 11 -8.77 43.00 19.85
N THR A 12 -8.52 42.51 21.06
CA THR A 12 -8.36 43.31 22.25
C THR A 12 -7.09 44.16 22.22
N GLU A 13 -5.97 43.65 21.69
CA GLU A 13 -4.75 44.46 21.47
C GLU A 13 -5.04 45.65 20.54
N ARG A 14 -5.78 45.43 19.46
CA ARG A 14 -6.19 46.51 18.54
C ARG A 14 -7.14 47.49 19.21
N GLN A 15 -8.09 47.01 20.00
CA GLN A 15 -9.04 47.85 20.74
C GLN A 15 -8.31 48.80 21.69
N VAL A 16 -7.25 48.35 22.37
CA VAL A 16 -6.41 49.21 23.22
C VAL A 16 -5.78 50.36 22.42
N VAL A 17 -5.30 50.09 21.21
CA VAL A 17 -4.69 51.11 20.34
C VAL A 17 -5.73 52.11 19.85
N VAL A 18 -6.89 51.63 19.39
CA VAL A 18 -7.98 52.51 18.92
C VAL A 18 -8.50 53.40 20.05
N LEU A 19 -8.75 52.84 21.24
CA LEU A 19 -9.18 53.63 22.40
C LEU A 19 -8.15 54.68 22.81
N ARG A 20 -6.85 54.41 22.58
CA ARG A 20 -5.78 55.35 22.94
C ARG A 20 -5.56 56.43 21.88
N GLU A 21 -5.46 56.07 20.61
CA GLU A 21 -5.06 56.98 19.52
C GLU A 21 -6.23 57.73 18.89
N VAL A 22 -7.38 57.06 18.76
CA VAL A 22 -8.57 57.65 18.12
C VAL A 22 -9.44 58.35 19.15
N HIS A 23 -9.65 57.73 20.30
CA HIS A 23 -10.57 58.23 21.32
C HIS A 23 -9.90 58.97 22.48
N GLY A 24 -8.56 59.08 22.49
CA GLY A 24 -7.83 59.82 23.51
C GLY A 24 -8.03 59.34 24.96
N CYS A 25 -8.55 58.14 25.18
CA CYS A 25 -8.94 57.67 26.52
C CYS A 25 -7.73 57.55 27.47
N ALA A 26 -7.95 57.82 28.77
CA ALA A 26 -6.95 57.57 29.80
C ALA A 26 -6.74 56.05 30.00
N TRP A 27 -5.55 55.65 30.48
CA TRP A 27 -5.22 54.23 30.63
C TRP A 27 -6.14 53.48 31.59
N GLU A 28 -6.70 54.18 32.58
CA GLU A 28 -7.67 53.62 33.51
C GLU A 28 -9.02 53.31 32.85
N ASP A 29 -9.49 54.20 31.97
CA ASP A 29 -10.71 53.98 31.19
C ASP A 29 -10.54 52.83 30.19
N ILE A 30 -9.36 52.74 29.57
CA ILE A 30 -9.04 51.61 28.68
C ILE A 30 -9.02 50.30 29.48
N ARG A 31 -8.47 50.32 30.70
CA ARG A 31 -8.42 49.16 31.60
C ARG A 31 -9.81 48.70 32.03
N SER A 32 -10.76 49.61 32.25
CA SER A 32 -12.13 49.27 32.64
C SER A 32 -12.93 48.66 31.47
N ARG A 33 -12.62 49.03 30.22
CA ARG A 33 -13.31 48.58 29.00
C ARG A 33 -12.76 47.29 28.40
N VAL A 34 -11.53 46.93 28.74
CA VAL A 34 -10.83 45.78 28.15
C VAL A 34 -10.74 44.61 29.13
N ARG A 35 -10.78 43.36 28.62
CA ARG A 35 -10.55 42.12 29.39
C ARG A 35 -9.41 41.29 28.81
N ASN A 36 -8.64 40.64 29.67
CA ASN A 36 -7.62 39.68 29.25
C ASN A 36 -8.26 38.33 28.84
N LEU A 37 -7.45 37.36 28.40
CA LEU A 37 -7.94 36.03 27.99
C LEU A 37 -8.60 35.22 29.13
N ARG A 38 -8.46 35.63 30.40
CA ARG A 38 -9.18 35.09 31.56
C ARG A 38 -10.47 35.83 31.90
N GLY A 39 -10.81 36.89 31.17
CA GLY A 39 -11.95 37.74 31.52
C GLY A 39 -11.67 38.72 32.66
N GLU A 40 -10.42 38.88 33.10
CA GLU A 40 -10.02 39.79 34.17
C GLU A 40 -9.58 41.16 33.62
N ARG A 41 -9.53 42.19 34.48
CA ARG A 41 -8.97 43.49 34.12
C ARG A 41 -7.45 43.38 33.92
N PRO A 42 -6.90 43.80 32.76
CA PRO A 42 -5.46 43.74 32.53
C PRO A 42 -4.71 44.76 33.37
N SER A 43 -3.45 44.49 33.69
CA SER A 43 -2.61 45.48 34.38
C SER A 43 -2.28 46.66 33.45
N LEU A 44 -2.14 47.87 34.00
CA LEU A 44 -1.77 49.06 33.22
C LEU A 44 -0.44 48.86 32.47
N SER A 45 0.51 48.17 33.10
CA SER A 45 1.81 47.84 32.49
C SER A 45 1.66 46.96 31.25
N LEU A 46 0.70 46.03 31.23
CA LEU A 46 0.39 45.21 30.08
C LEU A 46 -0.18 46.07 28.94
N LEU A 47 -1.14 46.95 29.24
CA LEU A 47 -1.75 47.85 28.25
C LEU A 47 -0.71 48.76 27.59
N LYS A 48 0.13 49.43 28.40
CA LYS A 48 1.23 50.29 27.92
C LYS A 48 2.22 49.51 27.05
N ARG A 49 2.55 48.27 27.45
CA ARG A 49 3.47 47.39 26.70
C ARG A 49 2.86 46.91 25.37
N VAL A 50 1.57 46.60 25.36
CA VAL A 50 0.83 46.23 24.15
C VAL A 50 0.83 47.41 23.19
N TYR A 51 0.45 48.60 23.66
CA TYR A 51 0.44 49.83 22.88
C TYR A 51 1.82 50.15 22.28
N LYS A 52 2.86 50.26 23.11
CA LYS A 52 4.24 50.54 22.67
C LYS A 52 4.78 49.49 21.68
N GLY A 53 4.33 48.24 21.80
CA GLY A 53 4.74 47.15 20.93
C GLY A 53 3.88 46.96 19.68
N PHE A 54 2.79 47.72 19.51
CA PHE A 54 1.87 47.52 18.40
C PHE A 54 2.43 48.15 17.13
N SER A 55 2.43 47.40 16.01
CA SER A 55 2.79 47.95 14.71
C SER A 55 1.52 48.30 13.95
N GLN A 56 1.30 49.59 13.70
CA GLN A 56 0.18 50.09 12.90
C GLN A 56 0.19 49.46 11.50
N ALA A 57 1.36 49.45 10.83
CA ALA A 57 1.53 48.87 9.49
C ALA A 57 1.16 47.38 9.41
N LYS A 58 1.40 46.60 10.49
CA LYS A 58 1.08 45.15 10.52
C LYS A 58 -0.26 44.85 11.18
N GLY A 59 -0.96 45.85 11.72
CA GLY A 59 -2.18 45.69 12.50
C GLY A 59 -2.06 44.78 13.73
N ARG A 60 -0.82 44.51 14.20
CA ARG A 60 -0.54 43.62 15.33
C ARG A 60 0.83 43.88 15.93
N ARG A 61 1.03 43.42 17.16
CA ARG A 61 2.35 43.38 17.80
C ARG A 61 3.22 42.27 17.19
N PRO A 62 4.40 42.58 16.60
CA PRO A 62 5.33 41.56 16.15
C PRO A 62 5.97 40.88 17.36
N TYR A 63 5.60 39.63 17.61
CA TYR A 63 6.26 38.81 18.62
C TYR A 63 7.60 38.32 18.07
N LYS A 64 8.71 38.68 18.72
CA LYS A 64 10.04 38.10 18.46
C LYS A 64 10.12 36.69 19.05
N TYR A 65 9.27 35.79 18.57
CA TYR A 65 9.20 34.38 19.01
C TYR A 65 10.48 33.59 18.70
N GLN A 66 11.41 34.18 17.93
CA GLN A 66 12.73 33.59 17.70
C GLN A 66 13.58 33.55 18.98
N ASN A 67 13.30 34.40 19.97
CA ASN A 67 14.07 34.51 21.22
C ASN A 67 13.36 33.89 22.43
N CYS A 68 12.25 33.18 22.25
CA CYS A 68 11.48 32.62 23.36
C CYS A 68 12.10 31.33 23.91
N GLY A 69 13.40 31.32 24.24
CA GLY A 69 14.07 30.26 24.99
C GLY A 69 13.87 28.83 24.48
N ARG A 70 13.46 28.64 23.22
CA ARG A 70 13.24 27.31 22.67
C ARG A 70 14.59 26.64 22.62
N ARG A 71 14.73 25.54 23.36
CA ARG A 71 15.93 24.71 23.28
C ARG A 71 16.21 24.39 21.81
N PRO A 72 17.47 24.49 21.38
CA PRO A 72 17.85 24.19 20.00
C PRO A 72 17.33 22.80 19.62
N VAL A 73 16.78 22.68 18.41
CA VAL A 73 16.21 21.43 17.94
C VAL A 73 17.33 20.41 17.78
N LYS A 74 17.42 19.46 18.72
CA LYS A 74 18.43 18.38 18.70
C LYS A 74 18.42 17.58 17.39
N ALA A 75 17.27 17.49 16.72
CA ALA A 75 17.13 16.87 15.40
C ALA A 75 17.58 17.81 14.27
N THR A 76 18.88 18.09 14.19
CA THR A 76 19.50 18.87 13.12
C THR A 76 19.28 18.24 11.74
N LYS A 77 19.50 18.99 10.65
CA LYS A 77 19.40 18.45 9.27
C LYS A 77 20.31 17.22 9.07
N ALA A 78 21.51 17.23 9.65
CA ALA A 78 22.44 16.10 9.59
C ALA A 78 21.88 14.86 10.31
N VAL A 79 21.30 15.04 11.50
CA VAL A 79 20.63 13.97 12.25
C VAL A 79 19.42 13.42 11.49
N GLN A 80 18.60 14.28 10.89
CA GLN A 80 17.46 13.86 10.08
C GLN A 80 17.90 13.04 8.86
N LYS A 81 18.95 13.49 8.15
CA LYS A 81 19.54 12.76 7.01
C LYS A 81 20.05 11.39 7.45
N PHE A 82 20.76 11.32 8.58
CA PHE A 82 21.24 10.07 9.15
C PHE A 82 20.09 9.11 9.49
N LEU A 83 19.03 9.59 10.16
CA LEU A 83 17.86 8.78 10.51
C LEU A 83 17.19 8.18 9.27
N VAL A 84 17.03 8.95 8.20
CA VAL A 84 16.44 8.46 6.94
C VAL A 84 17.36 7.43 6.28
N GLN A 85 18.65 7.71 6.15
CA GLN A 85 19.61 6.76 5.56
C GLN A 85 19.63 5.44 6.34
N ARG A 86 19.67 5.50 7.67
CA ARG A 86 19.71 4.31 8.51
C ARG A 86 18.40 3.53 8.50
N LEU A 87 17.26 4.21 8.48
CA LEU A 87 15.95 3.59 8.27
C LEU A 87 15.91 2.81 6.95
N LEU A 88 16.37 3.42 5.85
CA LEU A 88 16.37 2.79 4.53
C LEU A 88 17.30 1.57 4.46
N ALA A 89 18.44 1.62 5.13
CA ALA A 89 19.37 0.49 5.22
C ALA A 89 18.78 -0.64 6.09
N LEU A 90 18.36 -0.33 7.33
CA LEU A 90 17.92 -1.35 8.29
C LEU A 90 16.61 -2.04 7.87
N ARG A 91 15.67 -1.33 7.25
CA ARG A 91 14.38 -1.92 6.84
C ARG A 91 14.51 -3.05 5.83
N MET A 92 15.66 -3.17 5.15
CA MET A 92 15.95 -4.27 4.23
C MET A 92 16.28 -5.57 4.97
N HIS A 93 16.75 -5.47 6.23
CA HIS A 93 17.29 -6.60 6.99
C HIS A 93 16.44 -6.95 8.22
N CYS A 94 15.81 -5.97 8.87
CA CYS A 94 15.07 -6.18 10.12
C CYS A 94 13.87 -5.24 10.29
N VAL A 95 13.10 -5.48 11.35
CA VAL A 95 12.05 -4.55 11.78
C VAL A 95 12.70 -3.32 12.42
N CYS A 96 12.70 -2.21 11.69
CA CYS A 96 13.26 -0.95 12.15
C CYS A 96 12.21 -0.12 12.92
N THR A 97 12.37 0.02 14.22
CA THR A 97 11.51 0.86 15.09
C THR A 97 12.19 2.19 15.42
N SER A 98 11.46 3.13 16.04
CA SER A 98 12.06 4.39 16.54
C SER A 98 13.12 4.13 17.61
N GLY A 99 12.91 3.15 18.49
CA GLY A 99 13.92 2.72 19.47
C GLY A 99 15.17 2.09 18.83
N THR A 100 15.03 1.35 17.72
CA THR A 100 16.21 0.88 16.96
C THR A 100 17.01 2.05 16.41
N LEU A 101 16.34 3.04 15.80
CA LEU A 101 17.01 4.23 15.27
C LEU A 101 17.62 5.11 16.36
N GLN A 102 17.00 5.18 17.54
CA GLN A 102 17.54 5.88 18.69
C GLN A 102 18.88 5.30 19.14
N ARG A 103 18.95 3.97 19.32
CA ARG A 103 20.19 3.26 19.69
C ARG A 103 21.30 3.48 18.66
N GLU A 104 20.96 3.38 17.38
CA GLU A 104 21.89 3.62 16.26
C GLU A 104 22.39 5.06 16.21
N LEU A 105 21.51 6.04 16.46
CA LEU A 105 21.87 7.45 16.49
C LEU A 105 22.79 7.76 17.67
N LEU A 106 22.49 7.21 18.85
CA LEU A 106 23.33 7.38 20.04
C LEU A 106 24.71 6.75 19.81
N ALA A 107 24.75 5.50 19.33
CA ALA A 107 26.00 4.78 19.13
C ALA A 107 26.90 5.41 18.05
N LYS A 108 26.34 5.90 16.94
CA LYS A 108 27.13 6.42 15.80
C LYS A 108 27.37 7.92 15.82
N ARG A 109 26.52 8.69 16.49
CA ARG A 109 26.59 10.16 16.48
C ARG A 109 26.63 10.78 17.87
N GLY A 110 26.52 9.99 18.94
CA GLY A 110 26.46 10.52 20.32
C GLY A 110 25.22 11.36 20.60
N VAL A 111 24.21 11.33 19.72
CA VAL A 111 23.02 12.18 19.85
C VAL A 111 21.87 11.39 20.46
N GLN A 112 21.43 11.82 21.64
CA GLN A 112 20.23 11.28 22.29
C GLN A 112 18.98 12.06 21.83
N LEU A 113 18.08 11.37 21.14
CA LEU A 113 16.74 11.84 20.80
C LEU A 113 15.69 10.93 21.42
N ASP A 114 14.56 11.48 21.84
CA ASP A 114 13.38 10.70 22.19
C ASP A 114 12.73 10.10 20.94
N GLU A 115 12.03 8.97 21.10
CA GLU A 115 11.38 8.32 19.97
C GLU A 115 10.33 9.20 19.28
N SER A 116 9.64 10.07 20.02
CA SER A 116 8.63 10.98 19.48
C SER A 116 9.28 12.02 18.55
N ALA A 117 10.43 12.58 18.91
CA ALA A 117 11.22 13.44 18.04
C ALA A 117 11.70 12.71 16.78
N ILE A 118 12.16 11.46 16.90
CA ILE A 118 12.53 10.64 15.74
C ILE A 118 11.33 10.43 14.81
N ARG A 119 10.16 10.07 15.35
CA ARG A 119 8.93 9.92 14.55
C ARG A 119 8.54 11.22 13.86
N LYS A 120 8.58 12.36 14.56
CA LYS A 120 8.28 13.68 13.98
C LYS A 120 9.27 14.05 12.88
N ALA A 121 10.56 13.78 13.09
CA ALA A 121 11.59 13.99 12.08
C ALA A 121 11.33 13.16 10.82
N LEU A 122 11.04 11.87 10.96
CA LEU A 122 10.72 10.99 9.84
C LEU A 122 9.45 11.41 9.10
N ARG A 123 8.38 11.78 9.83
CA ARG A 123 7.12 12.27 9.22
C ARG A 123 7.33 13.53 8.40
N ARG A 124 8.14 14.49 8.86
CA ARG A 124 8.50 15.70 8.10
C ARG A 124 9.24 15.37 6.81
N GLN A 125 9.94 14.24 6.77
CA GLN A 125 10.63 13.72 5.58
C GLN A 125 9.73 12.80 4.73
N GLY A 126 8.43 12.73 5.01
CA GLY A 126 7.47 11.92 4.24
C GLY A 126 7.44 10.44 4.60
N TYR A 127 8.10 10.02 5.69
CA TYR A 127 8.12 8.62 6.13
C TYR A 127 7.06 8.38 7.21
N PHE A 128 6.08 7.55 6.87
CA PHE A 128 4.99 7.14 7.75
C PHE A 128 5.05 5.65 8.05
N TRP A 129 4.62 5.26 9.24
CA TRP A 129 4.39 3.86 9.54
C TRP A 129 3.11 3.41 8.85
N LEU A 130 3.19 2.31 8.10
CA LEU A 130 2.04 1.67 7.49
C LEU A 130 1.77 0.36 8.23
N PRO A 131 0.52 0.08 8.62
CA PRO A 131 0.16 -1.23 9.15
C PRO A 131 0.59 -2.29 8.14
N LYS A 132 1.34 -3.29 8.61
CA LYS A 132 1.54 -4.50 7.81
C LYS A 132 0.18 -5.18 7.71
N ALA A 133 -0.27 -5.47 6.48
CA ALA A 133 -1.45 -6.29 6.27
C ALA A 133 -1.26 -7.62 7.01
N GLN A 134 -2.00 -7.81 8.11
CA GLN A 134 -2.00 -9.06 8.84
C GLN A 134 -2.77 -10.07 8.02
N LYS A 135 -2.09 -11.10 7.55
CA LYS A 135 -2.75 -12.21 6.86
C LYS A 135 -3.40 -13.11 7.90
N ARG A 136 -4.62 -13.58 7.64
CA ARG A 136 -5.33 -14.49 8.54
C ARG A 136 -4.47 -15.72 8.83
N LYS A 137 -4.40 -16.11 10.11
CA LYS A 137 -3.75 -17.37 10.51
C LYS A 137 -4.62 -18.53 10.00
N TYR A 138 -3.98 -19.56 9.44
CA TYR A 138 -4.67 -20.78 9.03
C TYR A 138 -4.99 -21.65 10.24
N SER A 139 -6.17 -22.29 10.25
CA SER A 139 -6.45 -23.38 11.18
C SER A 139 -5.52 -24.58 10.93
N ALA A 140 -5.40 -25.47 11.91
CA ALA A 140 -4.59 -26.68 11.79
C ALA A 140 -5.01 -27.53 10.58
N GLU A 141 -6.33 -27.71 10.39
CA GLU A 141 -6.92 -28.42 9.25
C GLU A 141 -6.52 -27.80 7.91
N ARG A 142 -6.65 -26.47 7.77
CA ARG A 142 -6.25 -25.76 6.55
C ARG A 142 -4.76 -25.88 6.27
N ARG A 143 -3.92 -25.87 7.31
CA ARG A 143 -2.47 -26.13 7.15
C ARG A 143 -2.22 -27.55 6.65
N GLN A 144 -2.97 -28.54 7.14
CA GLN A 144 -2.82 -29.92 6.71
C GLN A 144 -3.28 -30.14 5.27
N GLU A 145 -4.41 -29.54 4.84
CA GLU A 145 -4.83 -29.51 3.44
C GLU A 145 -3.76 -28.90 2.54
N ARG A 146 -3.24 -27.73 2.91
CA ARG A 146 -2.15 -27.05 2.22
C ARG A 146 -0.89 -27.91 2.13
N LEU A 147 -0.54 -28.58 3.21
CA LEU A 147 0.63 -29.45 3.27
C LEU A 147 0.47 -30.68 2.37
N ARG A 148 -0.69 -31.35 2.40
CA ARG A 148 -1.01 -32.50 1.52
C ARG A 148 -0.91 -32.11 0.05
N PHE A 149 -1.56 -31.01 -0.33
CA PHE A 149 -1.51 -30.50 -1.69
C PHE A 149 -0.06 -30.18 -2.11
N ALA A 150 0.68 -29.41 -1.30
CA ALA A 150 2.04 -29.02 -1.61
C ALA A 150 2.99 -30.22 -1.75
N ARG A 151 2.86 -31.23 -0.88
CA ARG A 151 3.63 -32.50 -0.99
C ARG A 151 3.34 -33.21 -2.31
N SER A 152 2.07 -33.31 -2.70
CA SER A 152 1.66 -33.94 -3.96
C SER A 152 2.30 -33.25 -5.18
N VAL A 153 2.43 -31.92 -5.16
CA VAL A 153 3.09 -31.16 -6.23
C VAL A 153 4.60 -31.36 -6.21
N VAL A 154 5.22 -31.37 -5.03
CA VAL A 154 6.67 -31.53 -4.90
C VAL A 154 7.15 -32.89 -5.39
N GLN A 155 6.36 -33.94 -5.17
CA GLN A 155 6.61 -35.30 -5.63
C GLN A 155 6.58 -35.45 -7.17
N LEU A 156 5.85 -34.59 -7.88
CA LEU A 156 5.82 -34.64 -9.36
C LEU A 156 7.16 -34.24 -9.96
N SER A 157 7.65 -34.99 -10.94
CA SER A 157 8.79 -34.57 -11.76
C SER A 157 8.45 -33.28 -12.54
N ARG A 158 9.47 -32.58 -13.05
CA ARG A 158 9.23 -31.34 -13.83
C ARG A 158 8.36 -31.61 -15.07
N ALA A 159 8.61 -32.72 -15.77
CA ALA A 159 7.83 -33.14 -16.92
C ALA A 159 6.37 -33.44 -16.54
N ARG A 160 6.15 -34.27 -15.51
CA ARG A 160 4.80 -34.61 -15.04
C ARG A 160 4.04 -33.40 -14.51
N LEU A 161 4.73 -32.45 -13.86
CA LEU A 161 4.09 -31.20 -13.42
C LEU A 161 3.67 -30.34 -14.61
N ARG A 162 4.51 -30.22 -15.64
CA ARG A 162 4.19 -29.47 -16.85
C ARG A 162 3.03 -30.11 -17.62
N GLU A 163 2.99 -31.43 -17.66
CA GLU A 163 1.88 -32.18 -18.26
C GLU A 163 0.58 -31.98 -17.47
N LYS A 164 0.66 -32.10 -16.13
CA LYS A 164 -0.50 -31.96 -15.24
C LYS A 164 -1.02 -30.53 -15.18
N LEU A 165 -0.17 -29.51 -15.14
CA LEU A 165 -0.56 -28.10 -15.10
C LEU A 165 -0.72 -27.56 -16.53
N SER A 166 -1.80 -27.95 -17.19
CA SER A 166 -2.07 -27.50 -18.57
C SER A 166 -2.44 -26.01 -18.62
N PHE A 167 -3.11 -25.53 -17.58
CA PHE A 167 -3.55 -24.13 -17.47
C PHE A 167 -3.64 -23.69 -16.01
N SER A 168 -3.47 -22.39 -15.78
CA SER A 168 -3.68 -21.78 -14.47
C SER A 168 -4.44 -20.47 -14.66
N MET A 169 -5.54 -20.32 -13.95
CA MET A 169 -6.38 -19.12 -14.00
C MET A 169 -6.82 -18.69 -12.61
N ASP A 170 -7.31 -17.46 -12.53
CA ASP A 170 -7.99 -16.89 -11.38
C ASP A 170 -9.46 -16.70 -11.78
N GLY A 171 -10.40 -16.76 -10.84
CA GLY A 171 -11.85 -16.74 -11.09
C GLY A 171 -12.38 -15.45 -11.75
N VAL A 172 -11.49 -14.54 -12.11
CA VAL A 172 -11.79 -13.20 -12.63
C VAL A 172 -11.48 -13.06 -14.13
N LEU A 173 -10.61 -13.87 -14.76
CA LEU A 173 -10.12 -13.57 -16.13
C LEU A 173 -9.73 -14.80 -16.97
N LEU A 174 -10.48 -15.02 -18.07
CA LEU A 174 -9.97 -15.61 -19.31
C LEU A 174 -9.65 -14.47 -20.29
N SER A 175 -8.49 -13.82 -20.13
CA SER A 175 -7.93 -12.92 -21.14
C SER A 175 -6.48 -13.33 -21.37
N LEU A 176 -6.17 -14.05 -22.44
CA LEU A 176 -5.82 -13.50 -23.75
C LEU A 176 -5.53 -14.63 -24.75
N PRO A 177 -5.75 -14.45 -26.06
CA PRO A 177 -6.35 -13.31 -26.75
C PRO A 177 -7.75 -13.72 -27.27
N LEU A 178 -8.77 -13.73 -26.42
CA LEU A 178 -10.15 -13.92 -26.85
C LEU A 178 -11.04 -13.01 -26.00
N GLU A 179 -11.98 -12.34 -26.66
CA GLU A 179 -12.92 -11.36 -26.12
C GLU A 179 -13.56 -11.86 -24.81
N CYS A 180 -13.21 -11.18 -23.73
CA CYS A 180 -13.51 -11.64 -22.38
C CYS A 180 -14.94 -11.26 -22.00
N ALA A 181 -15.71 -12.25 -21.56
CA ALA A 181 -16.76 -11.98 -20.60
C ALA A 181 -16.07 -11.51 -19.31
N PHE A 182 -16.21 -10.24 -18.98
CA PHE A 182 -15.74 -9.68 -17.72
C PHE A 182 -16.82 -8.75 -17.20
N HIS A 183 -17.28 -9.01 -15.98
CA HIS A 183 -18.21 -8.14 -15.29
C HIS A 183 -17.45 -7.26 -14.32
N LYS A 184 -17.57 -5.93 -14.48
CA LYS A 184 -16.90 -4.95 -13.61
C LYS A 184 -17.37 -5.01 -12.16
N ALA A 185 -18.58 -5.52 -11.92
CA ALA A 185 -19.28 -5.44 -10.63
C ALA A 185 -19.61 -6.80 -10.00
N ARG A 186 -19.49 -7.92 -10.73
CA ARG A 186 -19.87 -9.24 -10.22
C ARG A 186 -18.97 -10.35 -10.73
N LYS A 187 -18.98 -11.47 -10.01
CA LYS A 187 -18.35 -12.72 -10.47
C LYS A 187 -19.17 -13.35 -11.60
N PHE A 188 -18.54 -14.28 -12.30
CA PHE A 188 -19.23 -15.15 -13.26
C PHE A 188 -20.34 -15.95 -12.60
N THR A 189 -21.45 -16.14 -13.31
CA THR A 189 -22.43 -17.19 -12.97
C THR A 189 -21.96 -18.53 -13.52
N ALA A 190 -22.55 -19.62 -13.03
CA ALA A 190 -22.31 -20.95 -13.57
C ALA A 190 -22.71 -21.05 -15.05
N GLU A 191 -23.82 -20.42 -15.44
CA GLU A 191 -24.28 -20.38 -16.84
C GLU A 191 -23.30 -19.67 -17.77
N GLU A 192 -22.79 -18.51 -17.36
CA GLU A 192 -21.78 -17.77 -18.13
C GLU A 192 -20.50 -18.57 -18.28
N TRP A 193 -20.08 -19.27 -17.22
CA TRP A 193 -18.93 -20.17 -17.26
C TRP A 193 -19.17 -21.35 -18.22
N CYS A 194 -20.32 -22.04 -18.11
CA CYS A 194 -20.68 -23.13 -19.01
C CYS A 194 -20.65 -22.67 -20.47
N ARG A 195 -21.20 -21.49 -20.78
CA ARG A 195 -21.17 -20.92 -22.14
C ARG A 195 -19.73 -20.73 -22.63
N VAL A 196 -18.83 -20.23 -21.78
CA VAL A 196 -17.41 -20.04 -22.15
C VAL A 196 -16.72 -21.38 -22.42
N VAL A 197 -17.04 -22.42 -21.67
CA VAL A 197 -16.52 -23.77 -21.89
C VAL A 197 -17.06 -24.35 -23.19
N GLN A 198 -18.39 -24.37 -23.36
CA GLN A 198 -19.10 -24.95 -24.50
C GLN A 198 -18.81 -24.25 -25.84
N THR A 199 -18.50 -22.96 -25.82
CA THR A 199 -18.10 -22.21 -27.03
C THR A 199 -16.64 -22.47 -27.43
N GLY A 200 -15.94 -23.40 -26.75
CA GLY A 200 -14.54 -23.72 -27.03
C GLY A 200 -13.54 -22.65 -26.64
N LYS A 201 -13.97 -21.53 -26.02
CA LYS A 201 -13.06 -20.42 -25.64
C LYS A 201 -12.01 -20.87 -24.63
N LEU A 202 -12.39 -21.68 -23.65
CA LEU A 202 -11.43 -22.23 -22.68
C LEU A 202 -10.44 -23.19 -23.36
N GLN A 203 -10.92 -24.07 -24.25
CA GLN A 203 -10.07 -24.97 -25.03
C GLN A 203 -9.06 -24.21 -25.90
N ALA A 204 -9.51 -23.16 -26.59
CA ALA A 204 -8.66 -22.30 -27.41
C ALA A 204 -7.57 -21.62 -26.56
N ALA A 205 -7.94 -21.11 -25.37
CA ALA A 205 -6.98 -20.49 -24.43
C ALA A 205 -5.94 -21.50 -23.91
N ILE A 206 -6.36 -22.73 -23.59
CA ILE A 206 -5.45 -23.80 -23.17
C ILE A 206 -4.49 -24.15 -24.33
N THR A 207 -5.03 -24.37 -25.54
CA THR A 207 -4.26 -24.76 -26.72
C THR A 207 -3.23 -23.69 -27.12
N ALA A 208 -3.57 -22.41 -26.98
CA ALA A 208 -2.67 -21.29 -27.26
C ALA A 208 -1.40 -21.31 -26.38
N LEU A 209 -1.42 -21.98 -25.23
CA LEU A 209 -0.26 -22.14 -24.36
C LEU A 209 0.61 -23.35 -24.70
N GLN A 210 0.27 -24.08 -25.77
CA GLN A 210 0.99 -25.25 -26.25
C GLN A 210 1.20 -26.27 -25.12
N PRO A 211 0.11 -26.81 -24.55
CA PRO A 211 0.18 -27.79 -23.49
C PRO A 211 0.88 -29.06 -23.98
N VAL A 212 1.43 -29.85 -23.05
CA VAL A 212 2.09 -31.12 -23.39
C VAL A 212 1.15 -32.06 -24.16
N ARG A 213 -0.14 -32.11 -23.74
CA ARG A 213 -1.20 -32.83 -24.43
C ARG A 213 -2.01 -31.86 -25.29
N ARG A 214 -1.84 -31.90 -26.61
CA ARG A 214 -2.50 -30.95 -27.54
C ARG A 214 -4.02 -31.05 -27.58
N HIS A 215 -4.59 -32.23 -27.32
CA HIS A 215 -6.04 -32.50 -27.42
C HIS A 215 -6.66 -32.96 -26.09
N GLY A 216 -5.95 -32.74 -24.97
CA GLY A 216 -6.40 -33.14 -23.64
C GLY A 216 -6.08 -34.60 -23.29
N PRO A 217 -6.59 -35.10 -22.16
CA PRO A 217 -7.30 -34.34 -21.14
C PRO A 217 -6.40 -33.29 -20.48
N TRP A 218 -6.98 -32.13 -20.16
CA TRP A 218 -6.27 -31.01 -19.55
C TRP A 218 -6.61 -30.89 -18.07
N LYS A 219 -5.63 -30.52 -17.25
CA LYS A 219 -5.92 -30.08 -15.88
C LYS A 219 -5.68 -28.59 -15.70
N VAL A 220 -6.72 -27.93 -15.21
CA VAL A 220 -6.78 -26.48 -15.00
C VAL A 220 -6.70 -26.22 -13.51
N LEU A 221 -5.68 -25.48 -13.07
CA LEU A 221 -5.56 -25.04 -11.69
C LEU A 221 -6.26 -23.68 -11.55
N CYS A 222 -7.30 -23.63 -10.72
CA CYS A 222 -8.09 -22.44 -10.46
C CYS A 222 -8.29 -22.24 -8.96
N ASP A 223 -8.76 -21.06 -8.57
CA ASP A 223 -9.38 -20.85 -7.26
C ASP A 223 -10.66 -21.69 -7.10
N ASN A 224 -11.15 -21.78 -5.87
CA ASN A 224 -12.35 -22.58 -5.53
C ASN A 224 -13.63 -21.73 -5.60
N GLU A 225 -13.78 -20.94 -6.66
CA GLU A 225 -14.99 -20.15 -6.83
C GLU A 225 -16.23 -21.05 -6.98
N ALA A 226 -17.32 -20.67 -6.32
CA ALA A 226 -18.49 -21.55 -6.18
C ALA A 226 -19.09 -21.95 -7.54
N PHE A 227 -19.07 -21.05 -8.53
CA PHE A 227 -19.61 -21.31 -9.86
C PHE A 227 -18.85 -22.42 -10.61
N LEU A 228 -17.59 -22.68 -10.29
CA LEU A 228 -16.77 -23.74 -10.92
C LEU A 228 -17.16 -25.15 -10.44
N HIS A 229 -17.81 -25.24 -9.28
CA HIS A 229 -18.11 -26.50 -8.60
C HIS A 229 -19.57 -26.93 -8.71
N THR A 230 -20.39 -26.22 -9.49
CA THR A 230 -21.76 -26.67 -9.79
C THR A 230 -21.74 -27.93 -10.67
N ALA A 231 -22.82 -28.71 -10.62
CA ALA A 231 -22.96 -29.91 -11.46
C ALA A 231 -22.88 -29.55 -12.96
N ALA A 232 -23.53 -28.45 -13.37
CA ALA A 232 -23.50 -27.95 -14.74
C ALA A 232 -22.08 -27.61 -15.20
N SER A 233 -21.32 -26.85 -14.39
CA SER A 233 -19.93 -26.50 -14.72
C SER A 233 -19.04 -27.72 -14.85
N ARG A 234 -19.17 -28.70 -13.93
CA ARG A 234 -18.42 -29.96 -14.00
C ARG A 234 -18.76 -30.75 -15.26
N HIS A 235 -20.03 -30.82 -15.63
CA HIS A 235 -20.48 -31.51 -16.84
C HIS A 235 -19.95 -30.84 -18.11
N ALA A 236 -20.07 -29.52 -18.21
CA ALA A 236 -19.54 -28.75 -19.34
C ALA A 236 -18.01 -28.93 -19.49
N MET A 237 -17.25 -28.87 -18.40
CA MET A 237 -15.79 -29.11 -18.46
C MET A 237 -15.45 -30.56 -18.82
N ALA A 238 -16.19 -31.54 -18.30
CA ALA A 238 -15.96 -32.94 -18.61
C ALA A 238 -16.20 -33.25 -20.09
N ALA A 239 -17.23 -32.67 -20.71
CA ALA A 239 -17.49 -32.78 -22.15
C ALA A 239 -16.30 -32.29 -23.00
N GLU A 240 -15.57 -31.28 -22.52
CA GLU A 240 -14.40 -30.72 -23.18
C GLU A 240 -13.06 -31.36 -22.74
N ASN A 241 -13.10 -32.51 -22.05
CA ASN A 241 -11.91 -33.18 -21.48
C ASN A 241 -11.08 -32.30 -20.53
N ILE A 242 -11.74 -31.40 -19.80
CA ILE A 242 -11.13 -30.48 -18.83
C ILE A 242 -11.46 -30.93 -17.42
N THR A 243 -10.43 -31.04 -16.58
CA THR A 243 -10.58 -31.35 -15.15
C THR A 243 -9.98 -30.24 -14.30
N LEU A 244 -10.72 -29.77 -13.29
CA LEU A 244 -10.16 -28.83 -12.31
C LEU A 244 -9.17 -29.54 -11.38
N TRP A 245 -8.03 -28.90 -11.15
CA TRP A 245 -7.09 -29.29 -10.11
C TRP A 245 -7.42 -28.49 -8.84
N PRO A 246 -8.05 -29.11 -7.82
CA PRO A 246 -8.51 -28.41 -6.64
C PRO A 246 -7.33 -27.85 -5.83
N VAL A 247 -7.43 -26.57 -5.45
CA VAL A 247 -6.47 -25.88 -4.59
C VAL A 247 -7.04 -25.81 -3.17
N PRO A 248 -6.23 -25.87 -2.11
CA PRO A 248 -6.72 -25.64 -0.75
C PRO A 248 -7.37 -24.26 -0.59
N ALA A 249 -8.44 -24.14 0.19
CA ALA A 249 -9.13 -22.87 0.38
C ALA A 249 -8.20 -21.78 0.95
N SER A 250 -8.50 -20.50 0.65
CA SER A 250 -7.73 -19.35 1.13
C SER A 250 -6.22 -19.42 0.84
N SER A 251 -5.85 -20.04 -0.29
CA SER A 251 -4.44 -20.28 -0.65
C SER A 251 -4.05 -19.62 -1.98
N PRO A 252 -4.15 -18.29 -2.10
CA PRO A 252 -3.76 -17.60 -3.33
C PRO A 252 -2.28 -17.78 -3.66
N ASP A 253 -1.42 -18.03 -2.66
CA ASP A 253 0.00 -18.34 -2.87
C ASP A 253 0.23 -19.66 -3.60
N LEU A 254 -0.73 -20.59 -3.53
CA LEU A 254 -0.73 -21.88 -4.24
C LEU A 254 -1.37 -21.80 -5.64
N ASN A 255 -1.83 -20.63 -6.09
CA ASN A 255 -2.22 -20.41 -7.47
C ASN A 255 -1.09 -19.68 -8.22
N PRO A 256 -0.39 -20.33 -9.17
CA PRO A 256 0.81 -19.75 -9.74
C PRO A 256 0.52 -18.58 -10.71
N VAL A 257 -0.74 -18.38 -11.13
CA VAL A 257 -1.17 -17.17 -11.85
C VAL A 257 -0.93 -15.89 -11.02
N GLU A 258 -1.02 -15.97 -9.69
CA GLU A 258 -0.78 -14.81 -8.80
C GLU A 258 0.64 -14.24 -8.93
N LYS A 259 1.62 -15.10 -9.23
CA LYS A 259 3.00 -14.65 -9.50
C LYS A 259 3.08 -13.88 -10.80
N PHE A 260 2.35 -14.33 -11.81
CA PHE A 260 2.24 -13.64 -13.09
C PHE A 260 1.56 -12.27 -12.91
N TRP A 261 0.46 -12.21 -12.15
CA TRP A 261 -0.19 -10.94 -11.80
C TRP A 261 0.70 -10.00 -10.99
N ALA A 262 1.48 -10.52 -10.05
CA ALA A 262 2.45 -9.73 -9.30
C ALA A 262 3.57 -9.18 -10.20
N TRP A 263 4.03 -9.95 -11.19
CA TRP A 263 4.96 -9.47 -12.21
C TRP A 263 4.34 -8.40 -13.10
N LEU A 264 3.15 -8.65 -13.65
CA LEU A 264 2.44 -7.71 -14.53
C LEU A 264 2.22 -6.36 -13.84
N ARG A 265 1.69 -6.38 -12.60
CA ARG A 265 1.49 -5.16 -11.79
C ARG A 265 2.80 -4.40 -11.55
N ARG A 266 3.92 -5.11 -11.30
CA ARG A 266 5.24 -4.47 -11.16
C ARG A 266 5.70 -3.83 -12.47
N ARG A 267 5.48 -4.50 -13.61
CA ARG A 267 5.86 -3.97 -14.93
C ARG A 267 5.04 -2.74 -15.31
N LEU A 268 3.72 -2.78 -15.11
CA LEU A 268 2.83 -1.64 -15.37
C LEU A 268 3.23 -0.43 -14.51
N ARG A 269 3.40 -0.63 -13.19
CA ARG A 269 3.86 0.45 -12.29
C ARG A 269 5.22 1.03 -12.68
N HIS A 270 6.10 0.23 -13.26
CA HIS A 270 7.37 0.74 -13.75
C HIS A 270 7.17 1.65 -14.97
N LEU A 271 6.35 1.26 -15.94
CA LEU A 271 5.99 2.10 -17.08
C LEU A 271 5.31 3.40 -16.64
N ASP A 272 4.38 3.32 -15.68
CA ASP A 272 3.71 4.52 -15.14
C ASP A 272 4.72 5.47 -14.48
N ARG A 273 5.72 4.94 -13.77
CA ARG A 273 6.82 5.75 -13.20
C ARG A 273 7.71 6.37 -14.27
N GLU A 274 7.95 5.68 -15.38
CA GLU A 274 8.70 6.24 -16.51
C GLU A 274 7.93 7.37 -17.18
N ASP A 275 6.63 7.22 -17.39
CA ASP A 275 5.77 8.28 -17.93
C ASP A 275 5.76 9.51 -17.01
N LEU A 276 5.65 9.31 -15.69
CA LEU A 276 5.74 10.39 -14.71
C LEU A 276 7.09 11.12 -14.76
N ARG A 277 8.20 10.39 -14.86
CA ARG A 277 9.54 10.98 -15.00
C ARG A 277 9.67 11.80 -16.29
N ARG A 278 9.00 11.36 -17.36
CA ARG A 278 8.93 12.05 -18.65
C ARG A 278 7.86 13.13 -18.71
N LYS A 279 7.18 13.43 -17.59
CA LYS A 279 6.09 14.42 -17.48
C LYS A 279 4.96 14.17 -18.49
N ARG A 280 4.70 12.92 -18.85
CA ARG A 280 3.59 12.57 -19.74
C ARG A 280 2.26 12.67 -18.98
N PRO A 281 1.16 13.05 -19.66
CA PRO A 281 -0.15 13.07 -19.03
C PRO A 281 -0.60 11.64 -18.63
N PRO A 282 -1.47 11.51 -17.61
CA PRO A 282 -2.09 10.23 -17.27
C PRO A 282 -2.82 9.63 -18.47
N ILE A 283 -2.67 8.32 -18.67
CA ILE A 283 -3.33 7.62 -19.76
C ILE A 283 -4.80 7.30 -19.41
N GLY A 284 -5.68 7.41 -20.42
CA GLY A 284 -7.07 6.97 -20.30
C GLY A 284 -7.22 5.45 -20.28
N MET A 285 -8.44 4.97 -20.00
CA MET A 285 -8.77 3.54 -19.87
C MET A 285 -8.44 2.73 -21.13
N LEU A 286 -8.73 3.26 -22.32
CA LEU A 286 -8.43 2.59 -23.60
C LEU A 286 -6.93 2.39 -23.81
N ALA A 287 -6.15 3.45 -23.59
CA ALA A 287 -4.69 3.40 -23.66
C ALA A 287 -4.09 2.45 -22.60
N PHE A 288 -4.68 2.39 -21.40
CA PHE A 288 -4.28 1.42 -20.39
C PHE A 288 -4.54 -0.02 -20.84
N LYS A 289 -5.71 -0.34 -21.41
CA LYS A 289 -6.01 -1.67 -21.97
C LYS A 289 -5.02 -2.05 -23.08
N ALA A 290 -4.73 -1.13 -24.00
CA ALA A 290 -3.75 -1.35 -25.06
C ALA A 290 -2.35 -1.62 -24.50
N ARG A 291 -1.93 -0.88 -23.47
CA ARG A 291 -0.66 -1.11 -22.75
C ARG A 291 -0.61 -2.48 -22.11
N VAL A 292 -1.68 -2.91 -21.44
CA VAL A 292 -1.76 -4.25 -20.82
C VAL A 292 -1.60 -5.33 -21.89
N ARG A 293 -2.31 -5.23 -23.02
CA ARG A 293 -2.16 -6.15 -24.16
C ARG A 293 -0.72 -6.18 -24.69
N ALA A 294 -0.10 -5.02 -24.90
CA ALA A 294 1.27 -4.92 -25.38
C ALA A 294 2.28 -5.56 -24.41
N VAL A 295 2.10 -5.37 -23.09
CA VAL A 295 2.95 -6.02 -22.08
C VAL A 295 2.78 -7.54 -22.12
N LEU A 296 1.55 -8.03 -22.27
CA LEU A 296 1.24 -9.46 -22.28
C LEU A 296 1.69 -10.15 -23.57
N ALA A 297 1.70 -9.44 -24.70
CA ALA A 297 2.26 -9.91 -25.97
C ALA A 297 3.81 -9.94 -25.99
N SER A 298 4.47 -9.29 -25.04
CA SER A 298 5.93 -9.19 -25.04
C SER A 298 6.63 -10.55 -24.81
N GLN A 299 7.79 -10.75 -25.43
CA GLN A 299 8.66 -11.91 -25.19
C GLN A 299 8.98 -12.10 -23.70
N ARG A 300 9.07 -11.00 -22.94
CA ARG A 300 9.30 -11.04 -21.50
C ARG A 300 8.12 -11.67 -20.75
N ALA A 301 6.88 -11.36 -21.12
CA ALA A 301 5.71 -12.01 -20.54
C ALA A 301 5.71 -13.51 -20.81
N GLN A 302 5.98 -13.90 -22.07
CA GLN A 302 6.06 -15.32 -22.47
C GLN A 302 7.15 -16.07 -21.69
N ARG A 303 8.32 -15.44 -21.49
CA ARG A 303 9.38 -16.00 -20.65
C ARG A 303 8.95 -16.12 -19.18
N VAL A 304 8.24 -15.15 -18.61
CA VAL A 304 7.74 -15.27 -17.23
C VAL A 304 6.71 -16.39 -17.12
N ALA A 305 5.80 -16.51 -18.11
CA ALA A 305 4.80 -17.55 -18.18
C ALA A 305 5.44 -18.96 -18.25
N SER A 306 6.51 -19.14 -19.03
CA SER A 306 7.21 -20.43 -19.15
C SER A 306 7.85 -20.91 -17.83
N HIS A 307 8.12 -19.99 -16.90
CA HIS A 307 8.69 -20.30 -15.58
C HIS A 307 7.63 -20.54 -14.48
N ILE A 308 6.33 -20.42 -14.79
CA ILE A 308 5.23 -20.56 -13.83
C ILE A 308 5.30 -21.91 -13.10
N ALA A 309 5.46 -23.03 -13.82
CA ALA A 309 5.51 -24.36 -13.22
C ALA A 309 6.70 -24.55 -12.25
N ALA A 310 7.88 -24.02 -12.60
CA ALA A 310 9.05 -24.06 -11.73
C ALA A 310 8.85 -23.18 -10.49
N GLY A 311 8.30 -21.97 -10.69
CA GLY A 311 7.93 -21.06 -9.62
C GLY A 311 6.87 -21.66 -8.67
N PHE A 312 5.91 -22.40 -9.21
CA PHE A 312 4.86 -23.09 -8.46
C PHE A 312 5.46 -24.17 -7.56
N LYS A 313 6.30 -25.06 -8.12
CA LYS A 313 6.98 -26.10 -7.34
C LYS A 313 7.83 -25.50 -6.21
N LYS A 314 8.50 -24.38 -6.45
CA LYS A 314 9.24 -23.63 -5.41
C LYS A 314 8.32 -23.13 -4.30
N THR A 315 7.15 -22.57 -4.62
CA THR A 315 6.15 -22.19 -3.59
C THR A 315 5.75 -23.41 -2.76
N CYS A 316 5.42 -24.53 -3.39
CA CYS A 316 5.01 -25.74 -2.67
C CYS A 316 6.12 -26.22 -1.72
N LYS A 317 7.40 -26.18 -2.13
CA LYS A 317 8.53 -26.47 -1.23
C LYS A 317 8.55 -25.55 0.00
N GLU A 318 8.31 -24.26 -0.17
CA GLU A 318 8.22 -23.33 0.97
C GLU A 318 7.04 -23.65 1.89
N VAL A 319 5.88 -24.01 1.35
CA VAL A 319 4.71 -24.41 2.15
C VAL A 319 5.02 -25.68 2.96
N VAL A 320 5.71 -26.65 2.37
CA VAL A 320 6.18 -27.85 3.07
C VAL A 320 7.14 -27.48 4.21
N ALA A 321 8.16 -26.67 3.93
CA ALA A 321 9.12 -26.23 4.94
C ALA A 321 8.45 -25.48 6.10
N LYS A 322 7.37 -24.75 5.82
CA LYS A 322 6.57 -24.01 6.81
C LYS A 322 5.43 -24.84 7.42
N LYS A 323 5.39 -26.16 7.22
CA LYS A 323 4.35 -27.06 7.74
C LYS A 323 2.93 -26.54 7.40
N GLY A 324 2.67 -26.26 6.13
CA GLY A 324 1.37 -25.74 5.66
C GLY A 324 1.18 -24.22 5.82
N GLY A 325 2.17 -23.50 6.38
CA GLY A 325 2.17 -22.06 6.48
C GLY A 325 2.23 -21.35 5.13
N MET A 326 2.10 -20.02 5.14
CA MET A 326 2.08 -19.24 3.91
C MET A 326 3.46 -19.11 3.27
N ALA A 327 3.54 -19.34 1.95
CA ALA A 327 4.74 -19.07 1.18
C ALA A 327 5.01 -17.57 1.07
N ARG A 328 6.26 -17.19 0.80
CA ARG A 328 6.57 -15.80 0.46
C ARG A 328 6.10 -15.54 -0.97
N SER A 329 5.20 -14.56 -1.13
CA SER A 329 4.70 -14.08 -2.41
C SER A 329 5.68 -13.18 -3.12
#